data_AF-A0A8T5PVW4-F1
#
_entry.id   AF-A0A8T5PVW4-F1
#
_cell.length_a   1.000
_cell.length_b   1.000
_cell.length_c   1.000
_cell.angle_alpha   90.00
_cell.angle_beta   90.00
_cell.angle_gamma   90.00
#
_symmetry.space_group_name_H-M   'P 1'
#
loop_
_entity.id
_entity.type
_entity.pdbx_description
1 polymer ?
#
loop_
_entity_poly.entity_id
_entity_poly.type
_entity_poly.pdbx_seq_one_letter_code
_entity_poly.pdbx_strand_id
1 'polypeptide(L)' 'MLSKIKTIKSIVLNHLGKPTPVFCQWEITHSCNMNCAFCPVMKQESPWQPELTKEQALKIVDQLSKLGVTILNITGGE' A
#
# COMPACT_ATOMS: atom_id res chain seq x y z
N MET A 1 -7.33 -2.51 -20.39
CA MET A 1 -6.85 -3.75 -21.02
C MET A 1 -5.50 -4.21 -20.45
N LEU A 2 -4.50 -3.32 -20.32
CA LEU A 2 -3.17 -3.63 -19.79
C LEU A 2 -3.13 -4.13 -18.33
N SER A 3 -3.98 -3.59 -17.45
CA SER A 3 -4.04 -4.00 -16.04
C SER A 3 -4.42 -5.48 -15.87
N LYS A 4 -5.44 -5.97 -16.61
CA LYS A 4 -5.85 -7.39 -16.58
C LYS A 4 -4.71 -8.34 -17.00
N ILE A 5 -3.92 -7.95 -18.00
CA ILE A 5 -2.76 -8.74 -18.46
C ILE A 5 -1.69 -8.82 -17.37
N LYS A 6 -1.39 -7.70 -16.68
CA LYS A 6 -0.44 -7.69 -15.56
C LYS A 6 -0.92 -8.55 -14.39
N THR A 7 -2.20 -8.52 -14.07
CA THR A 7 -2.78 -9.34 -13.00
C THR A 7 -2.68 -10.83 -13.32
N ILE A 8 -3.10 -11.25 -14.52
CA ILE A 8 -2.99 -12.65 -14.97
C ILE A 8 -1.53 -13.12 -14.93
N LYS A 9 -0.60 -12.31 -15.45
CA LYS A 9 0.84 -12.61 -15.40
C LYS A 9 1.31 -12.82 -13.97
N SER A 10 0.92 -11.95 -13.04
CA SER A 10 1.31 -12.05 -11.63
C SER A 10 0.73 -13.30 -10.96
N ILE A 11 -0.54 -13.65 -11.25
CA ILE A 11 -1.15 -14.89 -10.75
C ILE A 11 -0.42 -16.13 -11.26
N VAL A 12 -0.10 -16.18 -12.57
CA VAL A 12 0.67 -17.28 -13.16
C VAL A 12 2.06 -17.39 -12.53
N LEU A 13 2.77 -16.27 -12.35
CA LEU A 13 4.09 -16.26 -11.71
C LEU A 13 4.03 -16.81 -10.29
N ASN A 14 3.02 -16.43 -9.49
CA ASN A 14 2.82 -17.00 -8.16
C ASN A 14 2.61 -18.52 -8.21
N HIS A 15 1.79 -19.02 -9.15
CA HIS A 15 1.55 -20.45 -9.31
C HIS A 15 2.82 -21.23 -9.69
N LEU A 16 3.75 -20.59 -10.41
CA LEU A 16 5.07 -21.14 -10.76
C LEU A 16 6.11 -21.00 -9.63
N GLY A 17 5.71 -20.65 -8.41
CA GLY A 17 6.62 -20.50 -7.28
C GLY A 17 7.48 -19.23 -7.35
N LYS A 18 7.04 -18.21 -8.09
CA LYS A 18 7.68 -16.87 -8.14
C LYS A 18 6.75 -15.85 -7.47
N PRO A 19 6.91 -15.61 -6.15
CA PRO A 19 6.04 -14.71 -5.40
C PRO A 19 5.99 -13.32 -6.04
N THR A 20 4.79 -12.88 -6.41
CA THR A 20 4.54 -11.58 -7.06
C THR A 20 3.33 -10.91 -6.40
N PRO A 21 3.49 -9.80 -5.68
CA PRO A 21 2.37 -9.18 -4.96
C PRO A 21 1.34 -8.59 -5.93
N VAL A 22 0.09 -9.09 -5.89
CA VAL A 22 -1.00 -8.57 -6.74
C VAL A 22 -1.74 -7.42 -6.05
N PHE A 23 -1.82 -7.47 -4.72
CA PHE A 23 -2.55 -6.54 -3.87
C PHE A 23 -1.61 -5.88 -2.87
N CYS A 24 -1.84 -4.60 -2.59
CA CYS A 24 -1.17 -3.86 -1.53
C CYS A 24 -2.20 -3.03 -0.76
N GLN A 25 -2.17 -3.17 0.56
CA GLN A 25 -2.82 -2.25 1.50
C GLN A 25 -1.77 -1.21 1.91
N TRP A 26 -2.08 0.07 1.75
CA TRP A 26 -1.16 1.13 2.14
C TRP A 26 -1.87 2.22 2.95
N GLU A 27 -1.47 2.33 4.22
CA GLU A 27 -1.77 3.46 5.10
C GLU A 27 -0.88 4.65 4.71
N ILE A 28 -1.43 5.61 3.98
CA ILE A 28 -0.67 6.74 3.41
C ILE A 28 -0.52 7.90 4.40
N THR A 29 -1.45 8.04 5.34
CA THR A 29 -1.45 9.01 6.44
C THR A 29 -1.77 8.32 7.75
N HIS A 30 -1.18 8.80 8.84
CA HIS A 30 -1.53 8.36 10.20
C HIS A 30 -2.06 9.53 11.06
N SER A 31 -1.97 10.77 10.56
CA SER A 31 -2.65 11.90 11.17
C SER A 31 -4.16 11.65 11.15
N CYS A 32 -4.80 11.79 12.31
CA CYS A 32 -6.22 11.56 12.47
C CYS A 32 -6.77 12.51 13.54
N ASN A 33 -7.91 13.16 13.26
CA ASN A 33 -8.62 13.99 14.24
C ASN A 33 -9.45 13.19 15.27
N MET A 34 -9.55 11.87 15.09
CA MET A 34 -10.34 10.98 15.96
C MET A 34 -9.50 10.29 17.04
N ASN A 35 -10.18 9.79 18.09
CA ASN A 35 -9.55 9.03 19.18
C ASN A 35 -10.27 7.70 19.43
N CYS A 36 -10.40 6.89 18.38
CA CYS A 36 -11.14 5.62 18.44
C CYS A 36 -10.46 4.63 19.40
N ALA A 37 -11.21 4.13 20.39
CA ALA A 37 -10.70 3.23 21.45
C ALA A 37 -10.08 1.91 20.92
N PHE A 38 -10.47 1.49 19.71
CA PHE A 38 -9.98 0.29 19.04
C PHE A 38 -8.86 0.57 18.03
N CYS A 39 -8.50 1.83 17.75
CA CYS A 39 -7.52 2.16 16.71
C CYS A 39 -6.09 1.86 17.19
N PRO A 40 -5.35 0.95 16.53
CA PRO A 40 -3.98 0.64 16.92
C PRO A 40 -3.02 1.80 16.61
N VAL A 41 -3.30 2.60 15.58
CA VAL A 41 -2.51 3.78 15.19
C VAL A 41 -2.44 4.79 16.34
N MET A 42 -3.53 4.98 17.09
CA MET A 42 -3.55 5.90 18.24
C MET A 42 -2.83 5.37 19.48
N LYS A 43 -2.56 4.06 19.54
CA LYS A 43 -1.91 3.41 20.69
C LYS A 43 -0.40 3.33 20.57
N GLN A 44 0.16 3.85 19.48
CA GLN A 44 1.59 3.78 19.23
C GLN A 44 2.35 4.74 20.16
N GLU A 45 3.29 4.21 20.95
CA GLU A 45 4.08 5.00 21.91
C GLU A 45 5.17 5.85 21.24
N SER A 46 5.61 5.45 20.04
CA SER A 46 6.64 6.17 19.30
C SER A 46 6.03 7.27 18.43
N PRO A 47 6.63 8.48 18.41
CA PRO A 47 6.17 9.55 17.54
C PRO A 47 6.23 9.11 16.08
N TRP A 48 5.20 9.47 15.33
CA TRP A 48 5.13 9.17 13.92
C TRP A 48 6.26 9.85 13.16
N GLN A 49 6.84 9.12 12.20
CA GLN A 49 7.67 9.76 11.19
C GLN A 49 6.80 10.75 10.40
N PRO A 50 7.39 11.85 9.89
CA PRO A 50 6.67 12.75 9.00
C PRO A 50 6.01 11.99 7.85
N GLU A 51 4.81 12.40 7.47
CA GLU A 51 4.12 11.84 6.31
C GLU A 51 4.91 12.06 5.03
N LEU A 52 4.75 11.16 4.06
CA LEU A 52 5.45 11.27 2.79
C LEU A 52 5.03 12.53 2.04
N THR A 53 5.98 13.18 1.38
CA THR A 53 5.64 14.17 0.36
C THR A 53 4.95 13.47 -0.82
N LYS A 54 4.21 14.23 -1.63
CA LYS A 54 3.58 13.74 -2.86
C LYS A 54 4.59 13.05 -3.77
N GLU A 55 5.79 13.59 -3.93
CA GLU A 55 6.84 13.05 -4.79
C GLU A 55 7.36 11.72 -4.25
N GLN A 56 7.51 11.60 -2.93
CA GLN A 56 7.87 10.33 -2.29
C GLN A 56 6.76 9.30 -2.48
N ALA A 57 5.50 9.70 -2.27
CA ALA A 57 4.37 8.79 -2.42
C ALA A 57 4.23 8.26 -3.86
N LEU A 58 4.39 9.13 -4.86
CA LEU A 58 4.37 8.73 -6.28
C LEU A 58 5.52 7.76 -6.62
N LYS A 59 6.72 7.96 -6.03
CA LYS A 59 7.83 7.00 -6.18
C LYS A 59 7.49 5.63 -5.61
N ILE A 60 6.76 5.56 -4.49
CA ILE A 60 6.28 4.28 -3.93
C ILE A 60 5.28 3.63 -4.89
N VAL A 61 4.34 4.38 -5.47
CA VAL A 61 3.39 3.83 -6.47
C VAL A 61 4.14 3.21 -7.67
N ASP A 62 5.18 3.88 -8.16
CA ASP A 62 6.03 3.35 -9.23
C ASP A 62 6.74 2.05 -8.83
N GLN A 63 7.24 1.97 -7.59
CA GLN A 63 7.86 0.77 -7.05
C GLN A 63 6.85 -0.38 -6.94
N LEU A 64 5.66 -0.14 -6.39
CA LEU A 64 4.59 -1.13 -6.28
C LEU A 64 4.16 -1.67 -7.65
N SER A 65 3.99 -0.78 -8.63
CA SER A 65 3.68 -1.15 -10.02
C SER A 65 4.74 -2.04 -10.66
N LYS A 66 6.03 -1.78 -10.37
CA LYS A 66 7.16 -2.62 -10.83
C LYS A 66 7.21 -3.97 -10.13
N LEU A 67 6.82 -4.04 -8.86
CA LEU A 67 6.73 -5.29 -8.10
C LEU A 67 5.58 -6.20 -8.57
N GLY A 68 4.64 -5.69 -9.36
CA GLY A 68 3.50 -6.46 -9.88
C GLY A 68 2.17 -6.16 -9.20
N VAL A 69 2.14 -5.17 -8.28
CA VAL A 69 0.90 -4.73 -7.64
C VAL A 69 -0.02 -4.17 -8.73
N THR A 70 -1.23 -4.69 -8.78
CA THR A 70 -2.27 -4.26 -9.71
C THR A 70 -3.51 -3.73 -9.01
N ILE A 71 -3.62 -4.00 -7.71
CA ILE A 71 -4.68 -3.49 -6.83
C ILE A 71 -3.99 -2.81 -5.64
N LEU A 72 -4.17 -1.50 -5.54
CA LEU A 72 -3.69 -0.70 -4.41
C LEU A 72 -4.90 -0.21 -3.64
N ASN A 73 -5.03 -0.62 -2.38
CA ASN A 73 -6.00 -0.05 -1.45
C ASN A 73 -5.29 1.01 -0.61
N ILE A 74 -5.77 2.25 -0.72
CA ILE A 74 -5.23 3.38 0.04
C ILE A 74 -6.13 3.60 1.26
N THR A 75 -5.51 3.61 2.44
CA THR A 75 -6.14 3.94 3.71
C THR A 75 -5.35 5.02 4.41
N GLY A 76 -5.91 5.60 5.47
CA GLY A 76 -5.25 6.59 6.30
C GLY A 76 -6.18 7.12 7.37
N GLY A 77 -5.68 8.04 8.18
CA GLY A 77 -6.51 8.81 9.11
C GLY A 77 -7.36 9.89 8.40
N GLU A 78 -8.31 10.45 9.15
CA GLU A 78 -9.14 11.59 8.72
C GLU A 78 -8.44 12.93 8.95
#